data_AF-A0A9E3K5T6-F1
#
_entry.id   AF-A0A9E3K5T6-F1
#
_cell.length_a   1.000
_cell.length_b   1.000
_cell.length_c   1.000
_cell.angle_alpha   90.00
_cell.angle_beta   90.00
_cell.angle_gamma   90.00
#
_symmetry.space_group_name_H-M   'P 1'
#
loop_
_entity.id
_entity.type
_entity.pdbx_description
1 polymer ?
#
loop_
_entity_poly.entity_id
_entity_poly.type
_entity_poly.pdbx_seq_one_letter_code
_entity_poly.pdbx_strand_id
1 'polypeptide(L)'
;MRYFGRRTGPATKARFLMMSSAVALIAASVTVAAPAVADDATAQRWIDSEFQPSTLSKADQLKELQWFEKAAQPFKGMEINVVSETITTHEYEARTLAKAFSEITGIKIRHDVIQEGDVVEKLQTQMQSGKNVYD
;
A
#
# COMPACT_ATOMS: atom_id res chain seq x y z
N MET A 1 -26.57 24.37 -72.50
CA MET A 1 -27.84 24.14 -73.22
C MET A 1 -28.20 22.66 -73.04
N ARG A 2 -29.41 22.36 -72.50
CA ARG A 2 -30.15 21.06 -72.48
C ARG A 2 -29.57 19.96 -71.57
N TYR A 3 -30.14 19.61 -70.41
CA TYR A 3 -31.44 18.96 -70.03
C TYR A 3 -31.59 17.47 -70.37
N PHE A 4 -32.23 16.77 -69.40
CA PHE A 4 -32.81 15.41 -69.36
C PHE A 4 -31.86 14.23 -69.06
N GLY A 5 -32.16 13.28 -68.16
CA GLY A 5 -33.33 13.06 -67.31
C GLY A 5 -33.70 11.57 -67.19
N ARG A 6 -33.84 11.09 -65.93
CA ARG A 6 -34.68 9.96 -65.43
C ARG A 6 -34.33 8.51 -65.82
N ARG A 7 -34.29 7.62 -64.80
CA ARG A 7 -35.38 6.67 -64.47
C ARG A 7 -35.12 5.90 -63.17
N THR A 8 -36.21 5.59 -62.49
CA THR A 8 -36.36 4.99 -61.15
C THR A 8 -36.94 3.57 -61.24
N GLY A 9 -36.52 2.69 -60.31
CA GLY A 9 -37.31 1.59 -59.72
C GLY A 9 -36.81 0.16 -60.00
N PRO A 10 -37.22 -0.89 -59.23
CA PRO A 10 -37.85 -0.92 -57.91
C PRO A 10 -37.11 -1.81 -56.86
N ALA A 11 -37.61 -1.78 -55.63
CA ALA A 11 -37.15 -2.53 -54.46
C ALA A 11 -37.61 -3.99 -54.43
N THR A 12 -36.82 -4.92 -53.85
CA THR A 12 -37.38 -5.98 -52.96
C THR A 12 -36.32 -6.67 -52.07
N LYS A 13 -36.47 -6.47 -50.76
CA LYS A 13 -36.34 -7.42 -49.63
C LYS A 13 -35.28 -8.53 -49.68
N ALA A 14 -34.34 -8.48 -48.72
CA ALA A 14 -34.14 -9.60 -47.81
C ALA A 14 -33.57 -9.07 -46.48
N ARG A 15 -34.46 -8.94 -45.50
CA ARG A 15 -34.14 -8.78 -44.09
C ARG A 15 -33.63 -10.15 -43.65
N PHE A 16 -32.34 -10.30 -43.36
CA PHE A 16 -31.86 -11.41 -42.54
C PHE A 16 -31.27 -10.81 -41.27
N LEU A 17 -32.16 -10.60 -40.31
CA LEU A 17 -31.80 -10.44 -38.92
C LEU A 17 -31.34 -11.82 -38.43
N MET A 18 -30.05 -12.00 -38.22
CA MET A 18 -29.56 -12.95 -37.22
C MET A 18 -28.59 -12.22 -36.30
N MET A 19 -29.07 -12.03 -35.06
CA MET A 19 -28.23 -11.79 -33.88
C MET A 19 -27.21 -12.92 -33.70
N SER A 20 -26.24 -12.63 -32.84
CA SER A 20 -25.32 -13.53 -32.12
C SER A 20 -23.99 -13.85 -32.81
N SER A 21 -22.92 -13.17 -32.37
CA SER A 21 -22.04 -13.75 -31.35
C SER A 21 -21.04 -12.69 -30.86
N ALA A 22 -20.95 -12.54 -29.55
CA ALA A 22 -19.96 -11.70 -28.88
C ALA A 22 -18.59 -12.37 -28.89
N VAL A 23 -17.54 -11.64 -29.26
CA VAL A 23 -16.15 -12.02 -28.95
C VAL A 23 -15.42 -10.78 -28.44
N ALA A 24 -15.01 -10.87 -27.18
CA ALA A 24 -14.29 -9.87 -26.41
C ALA A 24 -12.81 -9.82 -26.78
N LEU A 25 -12.20 -8.63 -26.72
CA LEU A 25 -10.77 -8.46 -26.46
C LEU A 25 -10.59 -7.29 -25.49
N ILE A 26 -10.41 -7.64 -24.22
CA ILE A 26 -9.99 -6.76 -23.14
C ILE A 26 -8.48 -6.59 -23.28
N ALA A 27 -8.02 -5.40 -23.66
CA ALA A 27 -6.62 -5.04 -23.55
C ALA A 27 -6.38 -4.40 -22.17
N ALA A 28 -6.12 -5.24 -21.16
CA ALA A 28 -5.64 -4.80 -19.87
C ALA A 28 -4.12 -4.62 -19.95
N SER A 29 -3.67 -3.37 -20.02
CA SER A 29 -2.26 -2.99 -19.97
C SER A 29 -1.69 -3.32 -18.58
N VAL A 30 -0.89 -4.39 -18.49
CA VAL A 30 -0.08 -4.68 -17.30
C VAL A 30 1.11 -3.72 -17.31
N THR A 31 1.09 -2.69 -16.47
CA THR A 31 2.28 -1.91 -16.14
C THR A 31 3.12 -2.71 -15.15
N VAL A 32 4.19 -3.34 -15.64
CA VAL A 32 5.25 -3.90 -14.78
C VAL A 32 6.08 -2.72 -14.27
N ALA A 33 5.78 -2.25 -13.07
CA ALA A 33 6.70 -1.39 -12.32
C ALA A 33 7.53 -2.30 -11.39
N ALA A 34 8.80 -2.48 -11.71
CA ALA A 34 9.73 -3.23 -10.88
C ALA A 34 10.78 -2.28 -10.27
N PRO A 35 10.77 -2.18 -8.93
CA PRO A 35 12.01 -2.12 -8.16
C PRO A 35 11.96 -3.20 -7.07
N ALA A 36 11.79 -4.49 -7.41
CA ALA A 36 11.61 -5.54 -6.39
C ALA A 36 12.92 -6.02 -5.75
N VAL A 37 14.07 -5.84 -6.39
CA VAL A 37 15.28 -6.62 -6.02
C VAL A 37 16.05 -6.04 -4.81
N ALA A 38 15.95 -4.74 -4.56
CA ALA A 38 16.70 -4.08 -3.48
C ALA A 38 15.92 -4.06 -2.15
N ASP A 39 14.61 -3.81 -2.19
CA ASP A 39 13.76 -3.75 -1.00
C ASP A 39 13.56 -5.15 -0.37
N ASP A 40 13.61 -6.20 -1.18
CA ASP A 40 13.57 -7.60 -0.73
C ASP A 40 14.72 -7.96 0.22
N ALA A 41 15.91 -7.36 0.05
CA ALA A 41 17.08 -7.68 0.89
C ALA A 41 16.92 -7.20 2.33
N THR A 42 16.30 -6.03 2.54
CA THR A 42 16.01 -5.48 3.88
C THR A 42 14.98 -6.32 4.60
N ALA A 43 13.86 -6.63 3.92
CA ALA A 43 12.80 -7.47 4.46
C ALA A 43 13.33 -8.88 4.81
N GLN A 44 14.09 -9.49 3.91
CA GLN A 44 14.68 -10.81 4.12
C GLN A 44 15.62 -10.84 5.33
N ARG A 45 16.44 -9.80 5.52
CA ARG A 45 17.32 -9.69 6.69
C ARG A 45 16.52 -9.72 8.00
N TRP A 46 15.44 -8.93 8.09
CA TRP A 46 14.60 -8.88 9.28
C TRP A 46 13.84 -10.20 9.53
N ILE A 47 13.37 -10.86 8.47
CA ILE A 47 12.77 -12.21 8.55
C ILE A 47 13.77 -13.22 9.12
N ASP A 48 15.02 -13.15 8.68
CA ASP A 48 16.05 -14.12 9.09
C ASP A 48 16.62 -13.85 10.48
N SER A 49 16.68 -12.59 10.90
CA SER A 49 17.32 -12.20 12.17
C SER A 49 16.37 -12.02 13.35
N GLU A 50 15.18 -11.47 13.12
CA GLU A 50 14.32 -10.96 14.20
C GLU A 50 12.93 -11.61 14.22
N PHE A 51 12.32 -11.83 13.06
CA PHE A 51 10.93 -12.30 12.98
C PHE A 51 10.79 -13.83 13.07
N GLN A 52 11.63 -14.47 13.91
CA GLN A 52 11.58 -15.90 14.20
C GLN A 52 11.43 -16.16 15.71
N PRO A 53 10.71 -17.24 16.10
CA PRO A 53 9.99 -18.18 15.25
C PRO A 53 8.69 -17.59 14.68
N SER A 54 8.26 -18.07 13.52
CA SER A 54 6.99 -17.67 12.89
C SER A 54 6.14 -18.87 12.51
N THR A 55 4.81 -18.68 12.53
CA THR A 55 3.85 -19.65 11.98
C THR A 55 3.82 -19.63 10.45
N LEU A 56 4.31 -18.55 9.83
CA LEU A 56 4.40 -18.41 8.38
C LEU A 56 5.74 -18.94 7.85
N SER A 57 5.70 -19.53 6.66
CA SER A 57 6.93 -19.83 5.93
C SER A 57 7.69 -18.55 5.62
N LYS A 58 9.02 -18.60 5.46
CA LYS A 58 9.81 -17.40 5.08
C LYS A 58 9.32 -16.75 3.79
N ALA A 59 8.88 -17.57 2.83
CA ALA A 59 8.34 -17.08 1.56
C ALA A 59 7.02 -16.32 1.77
N ASP A 60 6.17 -16.76 2.72
CA ASP A 60 4.93 -16.04 3.03
C ASP A 60 5.20 -14.81 3.87
N GLN A 61 6.15 -14.84 4.82
CA GLN A 61 6.60 -13.64 5.53
C GLN A 61 7.11 -12.56 4.56
N LEU A 62 7.89 -12.94 3.54
CA LEU A 62 8.37 -11.99 2.54
C LEU A 62 7.21 -11.36 1.76
N LYS A 63 6.21 -12.14 1.35
CA LYS A 63 5.01 -11.61 0.69
C LYS A 63 4.24 -10.65 1.59
N GLU A 64 4.10 -10.97 2.88
CA GLU A 64 3.44 -10.10 3.86
C GLU A 64 4.19 -8.77 4.02
N LEU A 65 5.52 -8.80 4.14
CA LEU A 65 6.32 -7.56 4.24
C LEU A 65 6.30 -6.74 2.95
N GLN A 66 6.31 -7.37 1.77
CA GLN A 66 6.14 -6.69 0.48
C GLN A 66 4.76 -6.04 0.36
N TRP A 67 3.71 -6.72 0.83
CA TRP A 67 2.37 -6.14 0.89
C TRP A 67 2.36 -4.93 1.84
N PHE A 68 2.98 -5.07 3.01
CA PHE A 68 3.03 -4.03 4.03
C PHE A 68 3.78 -2.78 3.54
N GLU A 69 4.95 -2.95 2.94
CA GLU A 69 5.70 -1.86 2.31
C GLU A 69 4.86 -1.16 1.24
N LYS A 70 4.22 -1.93 0.35
CA LYS A 70 3.37 -1.37 -0.70
C LYS A 70 2.21 -0.55 -0.13
N ALA A 71 1.58 -1.03 0.94
CA ALA A 71 0.52 -0.30 1.64
C ALA A 71 1.03 1.00 2.28
N ALA A 72 2.28 1.02 2.73
CA ALA A 72 2.92 2.18 3.36
C ALA A 72 3.42 3.24 2.36
N GLN A 73 3.55 2.92 1.07
CA GLN A 73 4.09 3.83 0.04
C GLN A 73 3.53 5.26 0.06
N PRO A 74 2.21 5.51 0.23
CA PRO A 74 1.67 6.87 0.27
C PRO A 74 2.20 7.73 1.43
N PHE A 75 2.76 7.10 2.46
CA PHE A 75 3.23 7.74 3.68
C PHE A 75 4.76 7.80 3.77
N LYS A 76 5.48 7.32 2.74
CA LYS A 76 6.95 7.32 2.74
C LYS A 76 7.51 8.72 3.00
N GLY A 77 8.43 8.83 3.96
CA GLY A 77 9.01 10.09 4.40
C GLY A 77 8.21 10.86 5.46
N MET A 78 7.00 10.41 5.82
CA MET A 78 6.27 10.89 7.00
C MET A 78 7.08 10.63 8.26
N GLU A 79 6.90 11.48 9.27
CA GLU A 79 7.48 11.30 10.60
C GLU A 79 6.34 11.06 11.60
N ILE A 80 6.46 9.99 12.37
CA ILE A 80 5.52 9.61 13.44
C ILE A 80 6.25 9.68 14.77
N ASN A 81 5.66 10.36 15.74
CA ASN A 81 6.18 10.53 17.08
C ASN A 81 5.37 9.66 18.04
N VAL A 82 6.02 8.64 18.60
CA VAL A 82 5.41 7.69 19.54
C VAL A 82 5.99 7.94 20.93
N VAL A 83 5.16 7.85 21.96
CA VAL A 83 5.59 7.83 23.36
C VAL A 83 5.07 6.59 24.05
N SER A 84 5.93 5.92 24.81
CA SER A 84 5.60 4.73 25.56
C SER A 84 6.21 4.75 26.96
N GLU A 85 5.62 3.95 27.86
CA GLU A 85 6.15 3.73 29.21
C GLU A 85 7.47 2.95 29.19
N THR A 86 8.34 3.15 30.18
CA THR A 86 9.58 2.41 30.41
C THR A 86 9.32 1.00 30.93
N ILE A 87 8.82 0.14 30.05
CA ILE A 87 8.74 -1.31 30.25
C ILE A 87 9.52 -2.03 29.15
N THR A 88 9.94 -3.26 29.42
CA THR A 88 10.84 -4.03 28.54
C THR A 88 10.27 -4.24 27.13
N THR A 89 8.95 -4.37 27.00
CA THR A 89 8.29 -4.51 25.69
C THR A 89 8.41 -3.23 24.86
N HIS A 90 8.16 -2.07 25.46
CA HIS A 90 8.28 -0.79 24.76
C HIS A 90 9.74 -0.46 24.43
N GLU A 91 10.70 -0.86 25.25
CA GLU A 91 12.12 -0.73 24.88
C GLU A 91 12.46 -1.55 23.63
N TYR A 92 11.92 -2.77 23.53
CA TYR A 92 12.09 -3.61 22.35
C TYR A 92 11.40 -3.01 21.12
N GLU A 93 10.18 -2.51 21.26
CA GLU A 93 9.46 -1.81 20.20
C GLU A 93 10.25 -0.61 19.68
N ALA A 94 10.73 0.25 20.58
CA ALA A 94 11.47 1.46 20.25
C ALA A 94 12.83 1.19 19.60
N ARG A 95 13.57 0.19 20.10
CA ARG A 95 14.94 -0.09 19.63
C ARG A 95 14.97 -0.99 18.39
N THR A 96 13.99 -1.88 18.26
CA THR A 96 13.99 -2.93 17.23
C THR A 96 12.86 -2.75 16.23
N LEU A 97 11.60 -2.77 16.67
CA LEU A 97 10.46 -2.79 15.74
C LEU A 97 10.29 -1.45 15.00
N ALA A 98 10.47 -0.33 15.69
CA ALA A 98 10.44 1.01 15.07
C ALA A 98 11.51 1.15 13.98
N LYS A 99 12.69 0.56 14.21
CA LYS A 99 13.77 0.53 13.21
C LYS A 99 13.40 -0.34 12.02
N ALA A 100 12.90 -1.55 12.26
CA ALA A 100 12.46 -2.45 11.19
C ALA A 100 11.35 -1.81 10.33
N PHE A 101 10.34 -1.23 10.99
CA PHE A 101 9.27 -0.50 10.32
C PHE A 101 9.81 0.65 9.48
N SER A 102 10.74 1.45 10.02
CA SER A 102 11.31 2.59 9.30
C SER A 102 12.12 2.16 8.09
N GLU A 103 12.91 1.09 8.21
CA GLU A 103 13.72 0.57 7.12
C GLU A 103 12.88 -0.09 6.01
N ILE A 104 11.78 -0.77 6.38
CA ILE A 104 10.88 -1.44 5.42
C ILE A 104 9.98 -0.42 4.70
N THR A 105 9.45 0.56 5.41
CA THR A 105 8.42 1.47 4.86
C THR A 105 8.97 2.81 4.38
N GLY A 106 10.12 3.23 4.91
CA GLY A 106 10.65 4.58 4.74
C GLY A 106 9.89 5.66 5.52
N ILE A 107 8.97 5.30 6.42
CA ILE A 107 8.36 6.21 7.40
C ILE A 107 9.32 6.35 8.58
N LYS A 108 9.54 7.56 9.07
CA LYS A 108 10.46 7.81 10.19
C LYS A 108 9.70 7.70 11.51
N ILE A 109 10.18 6.85 12.41
CA ILE A 109 9.66 6.75 13.77
C ILE A 109 10.61 7.45 14.75
N ARG A 110 10.09 8.39 15.54
CA ARG A 110 10.72 8.85 16.78
C ARG A 110 9.95 8.24 17.95
N HIS A 111 10.57 7.33 18.68
CA HIS A 111 9.93 6.62 19.79
C HIS A 111 10.58 7.00 21.12
N ASP A 112 9.88 7.81 21.91
CA ASP A 112 10.29 8.19 23.25
C ASP A 112 9.82 7.14 24.27
N VAL A 113 10.71 6.72 25.15
CA VAL A 113 10.39 5.81 26.26
C VAL A 113 10.64 6.56 27.57
N ILE A 114 9.58 6.78 28.34
CA ILE A 114 9.58 7.61 29.56
C ILE A 114 8.79 6.92 30.68
N GLN A 115 8.78 7.45 31.91
CA GLN A 115 8.03 6.85 33.01
C GLN A 115 6.51 6.99 32.81
N GLU A 116 5.71 6.05 33.34
CA GLU A 116 4.25 6.03 33.17
C GLU A 116 3.59 7.35 33.56
N GLY A 117 3.99 7.93 34.69
CA GLY A 117 3.48 9.22 35.17
C GLY A 117 3.66 10.34 34.14
N ASP A 118 4.82 10.40 33.50
CA ASP A 118 5.12 11.40 32.47
C ASP A 118 4.32 11.14 31.19
N VAL A 119 4.07 9.87 30.83
CA VAL A 119 3.18 9.51 29.70
C VAL A 119 1.78 10.03 29.96
N VAL A 120 1.21 9.74 31.13
CA VAL A 120 -0.15 10.16 31.52
C VAL A 120 -0.27 11.68 31.51
N GLU A 121 0.70 12.39 32.08
CA GLU A 121 0.70 13.86 32.11
C GLU A 121 0.75 14.45 30.69
N LYS A 122 1.62 13.92 29.81
CA LYS A 122 1.70 14.36 28.42
C LYS A 122 0.39 14.12 27.68
N LEU A 123 -0.20 12.94 27.80
CA LEU A 123 -1.48 12.62 27.15
C LEU A 123 -2.61 13.54 27.65
N GLN A 124 -2.71 13.77 28.96
CA GLN A 124 -3.70 14.69 29.53
C GLN A 124 -3.49 16.11 29.01
N THR A 125 -2.24 16.57 28.93
CA THR A 125 -1.90 17.90 28.38
C THR A 125 -2.33 18.01 26.92
N GLN A 126 -2.10 16.99 26.09
CA GLN A 126 -2.57 16.99 24.70
C GLN A 126 -4.09 17.06 24.61
N MET A 127 -4.81 16.26 25.41
CA MET A 127 -6.27 16.24 25.44
C MET A 127 -6.88 17.58 25.89
N GLN A 128 -6.29 18.21 26.91
CA GLN A 128 -6.76 19.49 27.43
C GLN A 128 -6.43 20.66 26.49
N SER A 129 -5.25 20.63 25.86
CA SER A 129 -4.80 21.71 24.98
C SER A 129 -5.31 21.57 23.54
N GLY A 130 -5.75 20.37 23.14
CA GLY A 130 -6.10 20.05 21.75
C GLY A 130 -4.91 20.02 20.79
N LYS A 131 -3.68 19.97 21.31
CA LYS A 131 -2.44 19.95 20.50
C LYS A 131 -1.76 18.59 20.65
N ASN A 132 -1.54 17.90 19.53
CA ASN A 132 -0.82 16.64 19.50
C ASN A 132 0.68 16.89 19.34
N VAL A 133 1.48 16.34 20.26
CA VAL A 133 2.95 16.29 20.21
C VAL A 133 3.43 14.90 19.80
N TYR A 134 2.66 13.88 20.18
CA TYR A 134 2.76 12.50 19.73
C TYR A 134 1.49 12.13 18.93
N ASP A 135 1.66 11.20 17.99
CA ASP A 135 0.64 10.69 17.06
C ASP A 135 -0.07 9.46 17.62
#